data_AF-A0A7K4T047-F1
#
_entry.id   AF-A0A7K4T047-F1
#
_cell.length_a   1.000
_cell.length_b   1.000
_cell.length_c   1.000
_cell.angle_alpha   90.00
_cell.angle_beta   90.00
_cell.angle_gamma   90.00
#
_symmetry.space_group_name_H-M   'P 1'
#
loop_
_entity.id
_entity.type
_entity.pdbx_description
1 polymer ?
#
loop_
_entity_poly.entity_id
_entity_poly.type
_entity_poly.pdbx_seq_one_letter_code
_entity_poly.pdbx_strand_id
1 'polypeptide(L)' 'VFQGAVTFEDVAVYFSPEEWVELAAWQRELYREVMMDNYDLVASLERGSSMSAAHPGLAESIPGV' A
#
# COMPACT_ATOMS: atom_id res chain seq x y z
N VAL A 1 24.59 -11.39 -5.33
CA VAL A 1 24.04 -10.19 -4.65
C VAL A 1 22.67 -10.58 -4.14
N PHE A 2 22.42 -10.54 -2.83
CA PHE A 2 21.07 -10.76 -2.29
C PHE A 2 20.31 -9.43 -2.40
N GLN A 3 19.28 -9.37 -3.24
CA GLN A 3 18.30 -8.27 -3.18
C GLN A 3 17.32 -8.63 -2.06
N GLY A 4 17.61 -8.17 -0.85
CA GLY A 4 16.68 -8.28 0.28
C GLY A 4 15.41 -7.47 0.02
N ALA A 5 14.30 -7.88 0.61
CA ALA A 5 13.05 -7.11 0.54
C ALA A 5 13.25 -5.74 1.21
N VAL A 6 12.91 -4.68 0.49
CA VAL A 6 12.88 -3.31 1.00
C VAL A 6 11.50 -3.07 1.59
N THR A 7 11.46 -2.59 2.83
CA THR A 7 10.23 -2.24 3.55
C THR A 7 9.91 -0.76 3.37
N PHE A 8 8.69 -0.36 3.70
CA PHE A 8 8.30 1.05 3.61
C PHE A 8 9.12 1.92 4.57
N GLU A 9 9.46 1.37 5.73
CA GLU A 9 10.30 1.99 6.75
C GLU A 9 11.71 2.32 6.24
N ASP A 10 12.24 1.56 5.29
CA ASP A 10 13.59 1.78 4.74
C ASP A 10 13.67 3.03 3.84
N VAL A 11 12.54 3.52 3.33
CA VAL A 11 12.47 4.64 2.39
C VAL A 11 11.61 5.82 2.89
N ALA A 12 10.82 5.62 3.95
CA ALA A 12 9.98 6.65 4.52
C ALA A 12 10.78 7.68 5.32
N VAL A 13 10.42 8.96 5.14
CA VAL A 13 10.95 10.07 5.94
C VAL A 13 9.84 10.55 6.87
N TYR A 14 10.13 10.64 8.16
CA TYR A 14 9.18 11.12 9.17
C TYR A 14 9.72 12.41 9.78
N PHE A 15 8.82 13.37 9.98
CA PHE A 15 9.11 14.63 10.67
C PHE A 15 8.32 14.67 11.97
N SER A 16 8.98 15.06 13.06
CA SER A 16 8.30 15.51 14.28
C SER A 16 7.50 16.79 14.01
N PRO A 17 6.53 17.15 14.88
CA PRO A 17 5.81 18.42 14.75
C PRO A 17 6.71 19.65 14.70
N GLU A 18 7.80 19.65 15.47
CA GLU A 18 8.79 20.71 15.51
C GLU A 18 9.55 20.80 14.17
N GLU A 19 10.06 19.68 13.67
CA GLU A 19 10.75 19.62 12.36
C GLU A 19 9.80 20.01 11.21
N TRP A 20 8.54 19.61 11.29
CA TRP A 20 7.52 19.95 10.28
C TRP A 20 7.29 21.45 10.14
N VAL A 21 7.38 22.20 11.25
CA VAL A 21 7.26 23.67 11.26
C VAL A 21 8.48 24.33 10.61
N GLU A 22 9.67 23.73 10.75
CA GLU A 22 10.91 24.24 10.17
C GLU A 22 11.01 24.01 8.66
N LEU A 23 10.20 23.10 8.09
CA LEU A 23 10.18 22.84 6.66
C LEU A 23 9.74 24.06 5.84
N ALA A 24 10.47 24.32 4.76
CA ALA A 24 10.04 25.26 3.75
C ALA A 24 8.70 24.81 3.13
N ALA A 25 7.93 25.77 2.60
CA ALA A 25 6.62 25.48 1.99
C ALA A 25 6.70 24.38 0.91
N TRP A 26 7.73 24.43 0.05
CA TRP A 26 7.92 23.46 -1.02
C TRP A 26 8.26 22.04 -0.49
N GLN A 27 8.92 21.93 0.66
CA GLN A 27 9.25 20.63 1.26
C GLN A 27 8.00 19.95 1.82
N ARG A 28 7.11 20.74 2.44
CA ARG A 28 5.82 20.23 2.94
C ARG A 28 4.89 19.81 1.80
N GLU A 29 4.93 20.52 0.69
CA GLU A 29 4.17 20.15 -0.50
C GLU A 29 4.67 18.82 -1.07
N LEU A 30 5.98 18.69 -1.29
CA LEU A 30 6.58 17.44 -1.78
C LEU A 30 6.27 16.26 -0.85
N TYR A 31 6.33 16.44 0.47
CA TYR A 31 5.96 15.39 1.42
C TYR A 31 4.50 14.95 1.25
N ARG A 32 3.57 15.89 1.08
CA ARG A 32 2.14 15.58 0.89
C ARG A 32 1.90 14.84 -0.42
N GLU A 33 2.50 15.29 -1.51
CA GLU A 33 2.40 14.64 -2.83
C GLU A 33 2.87 13.19 -2.74
N VAL A 34 4.08 12.96 -2.21
CA VAL A 34 4.65 11.61 -2.09
C VAL A 34 3.82 10.72 -1.15
N MET A 35 3.33 11.25 -0.02
CA MET A 35 2.50 10.47 0.89
C MET A 35 1.11 10.14 0.33
N MET A 36 0.55 11.01 -0.51
CA MET A 36 -0.72 10.75 -1.19
C MET A 36 -0.58 9.61 -2.19
N ASP A 37 0.48 9.62 -3.01
CA ASP A 37 0.78 8.52 -3.94
C ASP A 37 0.97 7.19 -3.20
N ASN A 38 1.66 7.22 -2.05
CA ASN A 38 1.83 6.04 -1.18
C ASN A 38 0.49 5.52 -0.63
N TYR A 39 -0.40 6.41 -0.19
CA TYR A 39 -1.72 6.04 0.30
C TYR A 39 -2.56 5.37 -0.80
N ASP A 40 -2.56 5.93 -2.00
CA ASP A 40 -3.29 5.38 -3.14
C ASP A 40 -2.75 4.00 -3.57
N LEU A 41 -1.42 3.81 -3.50
CA LEU A 41 -0.80 2.52 -3.75
C LEU A 41 -1.25 1.48 -2.71
N VAL A 42 -1.18 1.80 -1.42
CA VAL A 42 -1.62 0.90 -0.33
C VAL A 42 -3.12 0.58 -0.45
N ALA A 43 -3.96 1.57 -0.68
CA ALA A 43 -5.40 1.39 -0.89
C ALA A 43 -5.71 0.51 -2.13
N SER A 44 -4.83 0.52 -3.13
CA SER A 44 -4.95 -0.35 -4.31
C SER A 44 -4.58 -1.79 -4.02
N LEU A 45 -3.60 -2.05 -3.14
CA LEU A 45 -3.29 -3.39 -2.64
C LEU A 45 -4.47 -3.97 -1.84
N GLU A 46 -5.11 -3.16 -0.99
CA GLU A 46 -6.31 -3.56 -0.24
C GLU A 46 -7.47 -3.99 -1.17
N ARG A 47 -7.70 -3.24 -2.26
CA ARG A 47 -8.70 -3.61 -3.28
C ARG A 47 -8.35 -4.90 -4.01
N GLY A 48 -7.08 -5.14 -4.30
CA GLY A 48 -6.61 -6.36 -4.98
C GLY A 48 -6.82 -7.63 -4.14
N SER A 49 -6.70 -7.54 -2.81
CA SER A 49 -6.94 -8.67 -1.91
C SER A 49 -8.40 -9.06 -1.76
N SER A 50 -9.35 -8.15 -2.03
CA SER A 50 -10.79 -8.41 -1.92
C SER A 50 -11.36 -9.26 -3.07
N MET A 51 -10.68 -9.34 -4.22
CA MET A 51 -11.16 -10.10 -5.40
C MET A 51 -10.86 -11.62 -5.35
N SER A 52 -10.18 -12.13 -4.32
CA SER A 52 -9.85 -13.57 -4.21
C SER A 52 -10.88 -14.42 -3.44
N ALA A 53 -11.96 -13.81 -2.93
CA ALA A 53 -12.99 -14.50 -2.16
C ALA A 53 -14.29 -14.76 -2.97
N ALA A 54 -14.16 -15.10 -4.26
CA ALA A 54 -15.28 -15.57 -5.07
C ALA A 54 -14.90 -16.84 -5.83
N HIS A 55 -14.84 -17.96 -5.09
CA HIS A 55 -15.36 -19.21 -5.65
C HIS A 55 -16.25 -19.88 -4.58
N PRO A 56 -17.56 -19.57 -4.57
CA PRO A 56 -18.51 -20.35 -3.81
C PRO A 56 -18.54 -21.76 -4.40
N GLY A 57 -18.73 -22.73 -3.50
CA GLY A 57 -18.85 -24.17 -3.71
C GLY A 57 -18.87 -24.67 -5.15
N LEU A 58 -17.92 -25.55 -5.46
CA LEU A 58 -18.15 -26.67 -6.38
C LEU A 58 -19.33 -27.48 -5.86
N ALA A 59 -20.54 -26.98 -6.12
CA ALA A 59 -21.77 -27.74 -6.03
C ALA A 59 -21.64 -28.88 -7.05
N GLU A 60 -21.70 -30.09 -6.51
CA GLU A 60 -22.29 -31.26 -7.14
C GLU A 60 -22.04 -31.42 -8.64
N SER A 61 -21.03 -32.22 -8.97
CA SER A 61 -21.05 -32.98 -10.20
C SER A 61 -20.72 -34.43 -9.87
N ILE A 62 -21.73 -35.16 -9.40
CA ILE A 62 -21.83 -36.59 -9.71
C ILE A 62 -22.72 -36.68 -10.94
N PRO A 63 -22.18 -37.13 -12.08
CA PRO A 63 -23.02 -37.89 -13.00
C PRO A 63 -22.33 -39.21 -13.37
N GLY A 64 -22.84 -40.27 -12.76
CA GLY A 64 -22.72 -41.65 -13.21
C GLY A 64 -24.11 -42.33 -13.22
N VAL A 65 -25.15 -41.52 -13.48
CA VAL A 65 -26.36 -41.98 -14.17
C VAL A 65 -26.09 -41.90 -15.67
#